data_AF-A0A934VLV4-F1
#
_entry.id   AF-A0A934VLV4-F1
#
_cell.length_a   1.000
_cell.length_b   1.000
_cell.length_c   1.000
_cell.angle_alpha   90.00
_cell.angle_beta   90.00
_cell.angle_gamma   90.00
#
_symmetry.space_group_name_H-M   'P 1'
#
loop_
_entity.id
_entity.type
_entity.pdbx_description
1 polymer ?
#
loop_
_entity_poly.entity_id
_entity_poly.type
_entity_poly.pdbx_seq_one_letter_code
_entity_poly.pdbx_strand_id
1 'polypeptide(L)'
;MLQHLYLVRHAHALDDAPSDELRPLSPKGHKQCARLVKGFSKNRLIQVDTIWQSGLVRAYETAEALATGLELDAQLTQKDGLAPFDNPIAIATQLNELSLSCLVAGHEPNMSYLASLLLTGNGDFQRVVFPKASILCLSRMKVGSQSTDWQIEWHLSHKHFK
;
A
#
# COMPACT_ATOMS: atom_id res chain seq x y z
N MET A 1 0.94 -17.60 -13.20
CA MET A 1 1.95 -17.06 -12.26
C MET A 1 1.24 -16.42 -11.08
N LEU A 2 1.83 -16.48 -9.89
CA LEU A 2 1.28 -15.82 -8.70
C LEU A 2 1.59 -14.32 -8.78
N GLN A 3 0.59 -13.48 -8.50
CA GLN A 3 0.71 -12.02 -8.49
C GLN A 3 0.38 -11.52 -7.08
N HIS A 4 1.15 -10.56 -6.57
CA HIS A 4 0.92 -9.96 -5.25
C HIS A 4 0.57 -8.47 -5.36
N LEU A 5 -0.27 -8.01 -4.45
CA LEU A 5 -0.61 -6.61 -4.27
C LEU A 5 -0.49 -6.25 -2.80
N TYR A 6 0.30 -5.22 -2.51
CA TYR A 6 0.56 -4.76 -1.16
C TYR A 6 -0.09 -3.41 -0.94
N LEU A 7 -1.17 -3.35 -0.16
CA LEU A 7 -1.83 -2.08 0.19
C LEU A 7 -1.25 -1.56 1.50
N VAL A 8 -0.73 -0.33 1.48
CA VAL A 8 0.00 0.28 2.59
C VAL A 8 -0.69 1.57 3.00
N ARG A 9 -1.09 1.66 4.27
CA ARG A 9 -1.43 2.98 4.84
C ARG A 9 -0.15 3.66 5.30
N HIS A 10 0.01 4.93 4.92
CA HIS A 10 1.14 5.75 5.33
C HIS A 10 1.41 5.72 6.84
N ALA A 11 2.67 5.90 7.22
CA ALA A 11 3.10 5.98 8.60
C ALA A 11 2.67 7.29 9.27
N HIS A 12 2.98 7.45 10.56
CA HIS A 12 2.63 8.66 11.30
C HIS A 12 3.26 9.91 10.69
N ALA A 13 2.42 10.87 10.29
CA ALA A 13 2.83 12.20 9.82
C ALA A 13 2.80 13.23 10.95
N LEU A 14 3.54 14.33 10.81
CA LEU A 14 3.37 15.51 11.66
C LEU A 14 1.99 16.12 11.43
N ASP A 15 1.48 16.86 12.41
CA ASP A 15 0.24 17.61 12.27
C ASP A 15 0.50 19.06 11.81
N ASP A 16 1.69 19.59 12.10
CA ASP A 16 2.12 20.93 11.72
C ASP A 16 2.87 20.91 10.37
N ALA A 17 2.28 21.52 9.35
CA ALA A 17 2.83 21.73 8.02
C ALA A 17 2.05 22.85 7.31
N PRO A 18 2.60 23.46 6.24
CA PRO A 18 1.91 24.53 5.51
C PRO A 18 0.55 24.13 4.91
N SER A 19 0.36 22.86 4.57
CA SER A 19 -0.91 22.27 4.11
C SER A 19 -0.97 20.78 4.47
N ASP A 20 -2.15 20.15 4.37
CA ASP A 20 -2.28 18.71 4.65
C ASP A 20 -1.43 17.87 3.69
N GLU A 21 -1.34 18.24 2.41
CA GLU A 21 -0.59 17.44 1.42
C GLU A 21 0.91 17.40 1.73
N LEU A 22 1.43 18.46 2.33
CA LEU A 22 2.84 18.67 2.63
C LEU A 22 3.28 18.13 3.99
N ARG A 23 2.39 17.51 4.76
CA ARG A 23 2.72 16.91 6.06
C ARG A 23 3.73 15.77 5.88
N PRO A 24 4.97 15.89 6.37
CA PRO A 24 5.95 14.82 6.29
C PRO A 24 5.71 13.79 7.40
N LEU A 25 6.38 12.65 7.30
CA LEU A 25 6.50 11.69 8.37
C LEU A 25 7.13 12.34 9.60
N SER A 26 6.61 11.99 10.76
CA SER A 26 7.22 12.39 12.02
C SER A 26 8.40 11.46 12.34
N PRO A 27 9.25 11.79 13.34
CA PRO A 27 10.26 10.87 13.86
C PRO A 27 9.65 9.51 14.30
N LYS A 28 8.40 9.52 14.76
CA LYS A 28 7.65 8.29 15.06
C LYS A 28 7.31 7.53 13.77
N GLY A 29 6.89 8.22 12.71
CA GLY A 29 6.62 7.65 11.39
C GLY A 29 7.82 6.92 10.82
N HIS A 30 8.99 7.58 10.79
CA HIS A 30 10.23 6.94 10.32
C HIS A 30 10.60 5.69 11.14
N LYS A 31 10.42 5.72 12.47
CA LYS A 31 10.61 4.51 13.33
C LYS A 31 9.62 3.39 12.99
N GLN A 32 8.39 3.72 12.60
CA GLN A 32 7.41 2.72 12.15
C GLN A 32 7.84 2.08 10.83
N CYS A 33 8.29 2.88 9.85
CA CYS A 33 8.83 2.38 8.58
C CYS A 33 10.05 1.49 8.82
N ALA A 34 11.00 1.89 9.66
CA ALA A 34 12.18 1.10 9.99
C ALA A 34 11.83 -0.27 10.59
N ARG A 35 10.78 -0.34 11.42
CA ARG A 35 10.27 -1.61 11.98
C ARG A 35 9.67 -2.52 10.92
N LEU A 36 8.88 -1.96 9.99
CA LEU A 36 8.37 -2.71 8.84
C LEU A 36 9.52 -3.26 8.00
N VAL A 37 10.46 -2.40 7.61
CA VAL A 37 11.66 -2.78 6.84
C VAL A 37 12.39 -3.95 7.50
N LYS A 38 12.72 -3.82 8.79
CA LYS A 38 13.40 -4.87 9.56
C LYS A 38 12.61 -6.18 9.63
N GLY A 39 11.28 -6.10 9.72
CA GLY A 39 10.39 -7.26 9.78
C GLY A 39 10.32 -8.02 8.46
N PHE A 40 10.28 -7.29 7.34
CA PHE A 40 10.08 -7.86 6.01
C PHE A 40 11.38 -8.19 5.26
N SER A 41 12.50 -7.53 5.58
CA SER A 41 13.78 -7.73 4.86
C SER A 41 14.34 -9.14 5.04
N LYS A 42 14.16 -9.77 6.21
CA LYS A 42 14.72 -11.10 6.52
C LYS A 42 14.22 -12.21 5.60
N ASN A 43 12.96 -12.11 5.19
CA ASN A 43 12.26 -13.19 4.48
C ASN A 43 11.94 -12.81 3.03
N ARG A 44 12.31 -11.61 2.58
CA ARG A 44 11.98 -11.08 1.24
C ARG A 44 10.49 -11.25 0.87
N LEU A 45 9.61 -11.04 1.85
CA LEU A 45 8.15 -11.28 1.70
C LEU A 45 7.47 -10.27 0.76
N ILE A 46 8.15 -9.17 0.46
CA ILE A 46 7.64 -8.13 -0.44
C ILE A 46 8.55 -8.13 -1.66
N GLN A 47 7.96 -8.52 -2.79
CA GLN A 47 8.58 -8.43 -4.11
C GLN A 47 7.57 -7.81 -5.06
N VAL A 48 7.94 -6.70 -5.68
CA VAL A 48 7.07 -5.90 -6.54
C VAL A 48 7.86 -5.40 -7.73
N ASP A 49 7.17 -5.20 -8.84
CA ASP A 49 7.75 -4.64 -10.06
C ASP A 49 7.47 -3.13 -10.16
N THR A 50 6.47 -2.63 -9.42
CA THR A 50 6.08 -1.21 -9.41
C THR A 50 5.55 -0.78 -8.06
N ILE A 51 5.73 0.50 -7.73
CA ILE A 51 5.19 1.10 -6.51
C ILE A 51 4.37 2.32 -6.88
N TRP A 52 3.12 2.38 -6.42
CA TRP A 52 2.22 3.51 -6.60
C TRP A 52 2.01 4.26 -5.29
N GLN A 53 1.92 5.58 -5.37
CA GLN A 53 1.72 6.44 -4.20
C GLN A 53 0.82 7.64 -4.53
N SER A 54 0.17 8.22 -3.52
CA SER A 54 -0.92 9.20 -3.67
C SER A 54 -0.55 10.63 -4.06
N GLY A 55 0.74 10.96 -4.04
CA GLY A 55 1.30 12.30 -4.22
C GLY A 55 1.49 13.07 -2.92
N LEU A 56 0.82 12.67 -1.82
CA LEU A 56 0.96 13.34 -0.53
C LEU A 56 2.27 12.91 0.14
N VAL A 57 3.01 13.86 0.72
CA VAL A 57 4.39 13.66 1.21
C VAL A 57 4.51 12.45 2.13
N ARG A 58 3.62 12.33 3.13
CA ARG A 58 3.60 11.19 4.06
C ARG A 58 3.45 9.82 3.38
N ALA A 59 2.72 9.72 2.27
CA ALA A 59 2.55 8.46 1.54
C ALA A 59 3.78 8.16 0.68
N TYR A 60 4.30 9.18 -0.01
CA TYR A 60 5.56 9.11 -0.76
C TYR A 60 6.71 8.65 0.15
N GLU A 61 6.96 9.33 1.27
CA GLU A 61 8.05 8.99 2.20
C GLU A 61 7.89 7.60 2.81
N THR A 62 6.63 7.15 3.04
CA THR A 62 6.39 5.77 3.50
C THR A 62 6.78 4.77 2.43
N ALA A 63 6.38 5.01 1.17
CA ALA A 63 6.70 4.14 0.04
C ALA A 63 8.21 4.12 -0.24
N GLU A 64 8.86 5.27 -0.24
CA GLU A 64 10.30 5.43 -0.45
C GLU A 64 11.11 4.72 0.64
N ALA A 65 10.71 4.85 1.91
CA ALA A 65 11.37 4.17 3.01
C ALA A 65 11.27 2.64 2.90
N LEU A 66 10.13 2.13 2.45
CA LEU A 66 9.94 0.69 2.18
C LEU A 66 10.75 0.23 0.97
N ALA A 67 10.72 0.98 -0.14
CA ALA A 67 11.46 0.67 -1.35
C ALA A 67 12.96 0.58 -1.08
N THR A 68 13.52 1.62 -0.45
CA THR A 68 14.94 1.68 -0.13
C THR A 68 15.32 0.62 0.90
N GLY A 69 14.55 0.51 1.99
CA GLY A 69 14.90 -0.39 3.10
C GLY A 69 14.76 -1.86 2.78
N LEU A 70 13.88 -2.21 1.84
CA LEU A 70 13.68 -3.58 1.37
C LEU A 70 14.44 -3.88 0.06
N GLU A 71 15.23 -2.92 -0.44
CA GLU A 71 16.01 -3.06 -1.68
C GLU A 71 15.12 -3.45 -2.87
N LEU A 72 13.95 -2.81 -3.00
CA LEU A 72 13.00 -3.09 -4.08
C LEU A 72 13.45 -2.43 -5.38
N ASP A 73 13.70 -3.23 -6.41
CA ASP A 73 13.97 -2.76 -7.76
C ASP A 73 12.65 -2.47 -8.49
N ALA A 74 11.98 -1.39 -8.09
CA ALA A 74 10.67 -1.02 -8.59
C ALA A 74 10.52 0.49 -8.75
N GLN A 75 9.88 0.93 -9.83
CA GLN A 75 9.65 2.34 -10.08
C GLN A 75 8.59 2.91 -9.11
N LEU A 76 8.96 3.96 -8.39
CA LEU A 76 8.04 4.73 -7.54
C LEU A 76 7.30 5.78 -8.37
N THR A 77 5.98 5.60 -8.52
CA THR A 77 5.13 6.37 -9.43
C THR A 77 3.98 7.02 -8.67
N GLN A 78 3.76 8.33 -8.89
CA GLN A 78 2.56 8.99 -8.41
C GLN A 78 1.34 8.53 -9.23
N LYS A 79 0.22 8.24 -8.54
CA LYS A 79 -1.05 7.90 -9.18
C LYS A 79 -2.17 8.77 -8.64
N ASP A 80 -2.87 9.43 -9.55
CA ASP A 80 -4.12 10.11 -9.25
C ASP A 80 -5.20 9.10 -8.84
N GLY A 81 -6.12 9.49 -7.96
CA GLY A 81 -7.15 8.57 -7.44
C GLY A 81 -6.77 7.86 -6.14
N LEU A 82 -5.59 8.15 -5.59
CA LEU A 82 -5.09 7.61 -4.32
C LEU A 82 -5.08 8.62 -3.16
N ALA A 83 -5.49 9.87 -3.39
CA ALA A 83 -5.62 10.85 -2.31
C ALA A 83 -6.75 10.45 -1.34
N PRO A 84 -6.80 10.96 -0.08
CA PRO A 84 -7.72 10.47 0.95
C PRO A 84 -9.22 10.46 0.60
N PHE A 85 -9.66 11.35 -0.30
CA PHE A 85 -11.08 11.55 -0.64
C PHE A 85 -11.40 11.24 -2.11
N ASP A 86 -10.43 10.70 -2.85
CA ASP A 86 -10.66 10.26 -4.22
C ASP A 86 -11.54 9.01 -4.26
N ASN A 87 -12.12 8.72 -5.44
CA ASN A 87 -12.82 7.46 -5.67
C ASN A 87 -11.83 6.37 -6.16
N PRO A 88 -11.52 5.33 -5.36
CA PRO A 88 -10.57 4.29 -5.73
C PRO A 88 -11.09 3.28 -6.76
N ILE A 89 -12.32 3.39 -7.30
CA ILE A 89 -12.82 2.48 -8.35
C ILE A 89 -11.87 2.45 -9.55
N ALA A 90 -11.42 3.62 -10.02
CA ALA A 90 -10.51 3.70 -11.15
C ALA A 90 -9.15 3.03 -10.86
N ILE A 91 -8.67 3.14 -9.62
CA ILE A 91 -7.45 2.45 -9.17
C ILE A 91 -7.67 0.94 -9.09
N ALA A 92 -8.81 0.49 -8.56
CA ALA A 92 -9.15 -0.94 -8.49
C ALA A 92 -9.18 -1.56 -9.90
N THR A 93 -9.76 -0.88 -10.88
CA THR A 93 -9.75 -1.29 -12.29
C THR A 93 -8.32 -1.40 -12.82
N GLN A 94 -7.49 -0.36 -12.65
CA GLN A 94 -6.10 -0.39 -13.09
C GLN A 94 -5.30 -1.52 -12.44
N LEU A 95 -5.49 -1.79 -11.15
CA LEU A 95 -4.82 -2.89 -10.43
C LEU A 95 -5.29 -4.27 -10.89
N ASN A 96 -6.57 -4.41 -11.25
CA ASN A 96 -7.10 -5.65 -11.81
C ASN A 96 -6.53 -5.94 -13.20
N GLU A 97 -6.32 -4.91 -14.02
CA GLU A 97 -5.71 -5.05 -15.35
C GLU A 97 -4.19 -5.29 -15.28
N LEU A 98 -3.53 -4.71 -14.27
CA LEU A 98 -2.09 -4.84 -14.05
C LEU A 98 -1.67 -6.32 -13.97
N SER A 99 -0.64 -6.70 -14.73
CA SER A 99 -0.02 -8.04 -14.69
C SER A 99 1.15 -8.16 -13.71
N LEU A 100 1.63 -7.02 -13.21
CA LEU A 100 2.78 -6.90 -12.33
C LEU A 100 2.37 -6.92 -10.85
N SER A 101 3.26 -7.42 -9.99
CA SER A 101 3.08 -7.28 -8.56
C SER A 101 3.35 -5.82 -8.14
N CYS A 102 2.51 -5.28 -7.27
CA CYS A 102 2.48 -3.84 -7.00
C CYS A 102 2.40 -3.54 -5.50
N LEU A 103 3.08 -2.48 -5.06
CA LEU A 103 2.85 -1.87 -3.75
C LEU A 103 2.11 -0.54 -3.94
N VAL A 104 1.06 -0.30 -3.17
CA VAL A 104 0.25 0.92 -3.21
C VAL A 104 0.28 1.59 -1.85
N ALA A 105 0.86 2.78 -1.75
CA ALA A 105 0.88 3.58 -0.53
C ALA A 105 -0.18 4.70 -0.57
N GLY A 106 -1.08 4.70 0.40
CA GLY A 106 -2.20 5.64 0.45
C GLY A 106 -2.72 5.90 1.87
N HIS A 107 -4.01 6.20 1.96
CA HIS A 107 -4.65 6.77 3.15
C HIS A 107 -5.96 6.07 3.51
N GLU A 108 -6.39 6.25 4.76
CA GLU A 108 -7.79 5.98 5.13
C GLU A 108 -8.67 7.18 4.76
N PRO A 109 -9.96 6.94 4.41
CA PRO A 109 -10.64 5.63 4.33
C PRO A 109 -10.38 4.82 3.05
N ASN A 110 -9.64 5.38 2.09
CA ASN A 110 -9.49 4.80 0.75
C ASN A 110 -8.78 3.44 0.70
N MET A 111 -7.86 3.14 1.61
CA MET A 111 -7.24 1.80 1.68
C MET A 111 -8.26 0.73 2.06
N SER A 112 -9.10 1.00 3.07
CA SER A 112 -10.22 0.12 3.44
C SER A 112 -11.19 -0.07 2.27
N TYR A 113 -11.55 1.01 1.57
CA TYR A 113 -12.49 0.96 0.43
C TYR A 113 -11.89 0.20 -0.77
N LEU A 114 -10.64 0.48 -1.13
CA LEU A 114 -9.92 -0.20 -2.21
C LEU A 114 -9.76 -1.70 -1.93
N ALA A 115 -9.41 -2.09 -0.70
CA ALA A 115 -9.32 -3.49 -0.32
C ALA A 115 -10.66 -4.22 -0.49
N SER A 116 -11.77 -3.61 -0.05
CA SER A 116 -13.11 -4.19 -0.21
C SER A 116 -13.49 -4.37 -1.68
N LEU A 117 -13.23 -3.37 -2.52
CA LEU A 117 -13.47 -3.45 -3.97
C LEU A 117 -12.67 -4.58 -4.62
N LEU A 118 -11.38 -4.71 -4.30
CA LEU A 118 -10.51 -5.74 -4.87
C LEU A 118 -10.90 -7.15 -4.43
N LEU A 119 -11.37 -7.30 -3.18
CA LEU A 119 -11.72 -8.60 -2.60
C LEU A 119 -13.13 -9.08 -2.95
N THR A 120 -14.07 -8.16 -3.19
CA THR A 120 -15.50 -8.52 -3.27
C THR A 120 -16.22 -7.94 -4.48
N GLY A 121 -15.57 -7.08 -5.26
CA GLY A 121 -16.21 -6.31 -6.34
C GLY A 121 -17.18 -5.24 -5.83
N ASN A 122 -17.38 -5.11 -4.51
CA ASN A 122 -18.25 -4.12 -3.89
C ASN A 122 -17.50 -3.39 -2.78
N GLY A 123 -17.53 -2.06 -2.81
CA GLY A 123 -16.86 -1.25 -1.82
C GLY A 123 -17.74 -0.81 -0.64
N ASP A 124 -19.03 -1.15 -0.61
CA ASP A 124 -20.02 -0.62 0.36
C ASP A 124 -19.80 -1.00 1.84
N PHE A 125 -18.70 -1.65 2.17
CA PHE A 125 -18.38 -2.01 3.54
C PHE A 125 -16.88 -1.90 3.76
N GLN A 126 -16.42 -1.11 4.73
CA GLN A 126 -15.02 -1.15 5.16
C GLN A 126 -14.77 -2.52 5.82
N ARG A 127 -14.27 -3.49 5.04
CA ARG A 127 -14.08 -4.89 5.47
C ARG A 127 -12.74 -5.11 6.17
N VAL A 128 -11.78 -4.22 5.94
CA VAL A 128 -10.42 -4.28 6.47
C VAL A 128 -10.12 -2.96 7.17
N VAL A 129 -9.58 -3.01 8.38
CA VAL A 129 -9.13 -1.82 9.11
C VAL A 129 -7.64 -1.62 8.84
N PHE A 130 -7.21 -0.45 8.38
CA PHE A 130 -5.79 -0.14 8.17
C PHE A 130 -5.23 0.79 9.27
N PRO A 131 -4.49 0.28 10.26
CA PRO A 131 -3.66 1.13 11.12
C PRO A 131 -2.60 1.87 10.31
N LYS A 132 -2.15 3.06 10.77
CA LYS A 132 -0.99 3.74 10.18
C LYS A 132 0.22 2.78 10.18
N ALA A 133 0.99 2.75 9.09
CA ALA A 133 2.08 1.81 8.88
C ALA A 133 1.64 0.34 9.01
N SER A 134 0.60 -0.03 8.27
CA SER A 134 0.21 -1.43 8.00
C SER A 134 0.26 -1.76 6.52
N ILE A 135 0.51 -3.04 6.24
CA ILE A 135 0.62 -3.61 4.90
C ILE A 135 -0.34 -4.81 4.83
N LEU A 136 -1.32 -4.75 3.94
CA LEU A 136 -2.17 -5.88 3.55
C LEU A 136 -1.58 -6.49 2.28
N CYS A 137 -1.27 -7.78 2.32
CA CYS A 137 -0.90 -8.54 1.13
C CYS A 137 -2.12 -9.28 0.59
N LEU A 138 -2.42 -8.99 -0.67
CA LEU A 138 -3.36 -9.75 -1.47
C LEU A 138 -2.58 -10.55 -2.51
N SER A 139 -3.05 -11.75 -2.84
CA SER A 139 -2.49 -12.53 -3.93
C SER A 139 -3.57 -13.15 -4.82
N ARG A 140 -3.21 -13.43 -6.07
CA ARG A 140 -4.07 -14.13 -7.04
C ARG A 140 -3.24 -14.88 -8.07
N MET A 141 -3.86 -15.85 -8.72
CA MET A 141 -3.25 -16.53 -9.88
C MET A 141 -3.62 -15.80 -11.17
N LYS A 142 -2.63 -15.56 -12.03
CA LYS A 142 -2.82 -15.04 -13.39
C LYS A 142 -2.44 -16.11 -14.43
N VAL A 143 -3.37 -16.43 -15.34
CA VAL A 143 -3.23 -17.45 -16.40
C VAL A 143 -3.62 -16.80 -17.73
N GLY A 144 -2.63 -16.34 -18.50
CA GLY A 144 -2.87 -15.54 -19.70
C GLY A 144 -3.60 -14.23 -19.37
N SER A 145 -4.72 -13.99 -20.03
CA SER A 145 -5.60 -12.83 -19.75
C SER A 145 -6.54 -13.05 -18.57
N GLN A 146 -6.63 -14.27 -18.03
CA GLN A 146 -7.52 -14.58 -16.92
C GLN A 146 -6.79 -14.45 -15.58
N SER A 147 -7.53 -14.04 -14.55
CA SER A 147 -7.05 -14.02 -13.18
C SER A 147 -8.12 -14.54 -12.23
N THR A 148 -7.71 -15.25 -11.19
CA THR A 148 -8.59 -15.50 -10.05
C THR A 148 -8.87 -14.20 -9.30
N ASP A 149 -9.87 -14.22 -8.42
CA ASP A 149 -10.09 -13.13 -7.49
C ASP A 149 -8.88 -12.94 -6.55
N TRP A 150 -8.75 -11.73 -6.02
CA TRP A 150 -7.77 -11.42 -4.98
C TRP A 150 -8.14 -12.13 -3.67
N GLN A 151 -7.14 -12.65 -2.98
CA GLN A 151 -7.28 -13.32 -1.70
C GLN A 151 -6.36 -12.65 -0.68
N ILE A 152 -6.80 -12.56 0.58
CA ILE A 152 -5.95 -12.06 1.66
C ILE A 152 -4.91 -13.13 1.99
N GLU A 153 -3.64 -12.78 1.91
CA GLU A 153 -2.54 -13.65 2.34
C GLU A 153 -2.12 -13.34 3.78
N TRP A 154 -1.96 -12.06 4.11
CA TRP A 154 -1.68 -11.59 5.45
C TRP A 154 -1.92 -10.08 5.59
N HIS A 155 -2.07 -9.61 6.83
CA HIS A 155 -2.17 -8.18 7.15
C HIS A 155 -1.36 -7.86 8.40
N LEU A 156 -0.27 -7.11 8.24
CA LEU A 156 0.67 -6.85 9.32
C LEU A 156 0.96 -5.34 9.44
N SER A 157 0.94 -4.83 10.67
CA SER A 157 1.44 -3.50 11.01
C SER A 157 2.82 -3.51 11.65
N HIS A 158 3.42 -2.32 11.73
CA HIS A 158 4.69 -2.08 12.42
C HIS A 158 4.71 -2.57 13.88
N LYS A 159 3.54 -2.79 14.51
CA LYS A 159 3.43 -3.26 15.90
C LYS A 159 3.77 -4.75 16.07
N HIS A 160 3.70 -5.54 15.00
CA HIS A 160 4.07 -6.95 15.03
C HIS A 160 5.59 -7.15 15.00
N PHE A 161 6.36 -6.08 14.73
CA PHE A 161 7.81 -6.12 14.65
C PHE A 161 8.42 -5.28 15.78
N LYS A 162 9.35 -5.88 16.54
CA LYS A 162 10.04 -5.25 17.67
C LYS A 162 11.21 -4.38 17.22
#